data_AF-A0A961NIP5-F1
#
_entry.id   AF-A0A961NIP5-F1
#
_cell.length_a   1.000
_cell.length_b   1.000
_cell.length_c   1.000
_cell.angle_alpha   90.00
_cell.angle_beta   90.00
_cell.angle_gamma   90.00
#
_symmetry.space_group_name_H-M   'P 1'
#
loop_
_entity.id
_entity.type
_entity.pdbx_description
1 polymer ?
#
loop_
_entity_poly.entity_id
_entity_poly.type
_entity_poly.pdbx_seq_one_letter_code
_entity_poly.pdbx_strand_id
1 'polypeptide(L)'
;KIGLEDVTHVAFYDKSFLKFERLLESILSASPGGIRLWLTAMPSWLDHKLLIKRTVYKQLEELNPRAEFIFPEHHESHAAAAFYPSPYQAAAFLTIDGVGEWATTSWGTADGNRFHMKQEIRFPHSLGMLYSAFTYYTGFKVNSGEYKVMGLAPYGEPTYVQKIYDNLIDVKEDGSFRLNMDYFGYAAGFRMTNSKFHDLFGGPPRKPESMLTQREMDLARSVQVVIEECMLKLGNHIHRTTGLDHLCLSGGVALNCVANGILLREGNFKDIWIQPAAGDAGSALGAALLTWFRVLDNPREPARAARLQKASYLGPEYSRDEIKTYLEQNQIPYTEYADNLEAARTAAKHLSEDKVVGWFSGPMEFGPRALGARSILGDPRSDNAQSVMNLKIKFRESFRPFAPSVLREDVGQYFDHNSDSHYMLIVAPVKKELRREMSADEQKLFGIEKLNVKRSTLPSITHVDYSARIQTVTQENHPAYYELIKEFKKLTGYGVVINTSFNVRGEPIVCTPAEAYTCFMRTHMDYLVLENFILDKTVQPEMKDDVDWQKEFELD
;
A
#
# COMPACT_ATOMS: atom_id res chain seq x y z
N LYS A 1 27.05 1.40 -14.81
CA LYS A 1 26.31 2.34 -13.93
C LYS A 1 26.08 3.61 -14.74
N ILE A 2 24.89 4.20 -14.66
CA ILE A 2 24.54 5.45 -15.37
C ILE A 2 25.06 6.62 -14.50
N GLY A 3 25.85 7.52 -15.08
CA GLY A 3 26.31 8.75 -14.43
C GLY A 3 25.30 9.89 -14.56
N LEU A 4 25.48 10.97 -13.81
CA LEU A 4 24.61 12.16 -13.92
C LEU A 4 24.82 12.88 -15.27
N GLU A 5 26.02 12.78 -15.82
CA GLU A 5 26.40 13.26 -17.15
C GLU A 5 25.66 12.55 -18.29
N ASP A 6 25.18 11.33 -18.05
CA ASP A 6 24.38 10.54 -19.01
C ASP A 6 22.89 10.91 -18.97
N VAL A 7 22.45 11.68 -17.96
CA VAL A 7 21.05 12.06 -17.78
C VAL A 7 20.70 13.18 -18.75
N THR A 8 19.88 12.88 -19.75
CA THR A 8 19.42 13.87 -20.74
C THR A 8 18.16 14.62 -20.31
N HIS A 9 17.35 14.05 -19.41
CA HIS A 9 16.09 14.63 -18.97
C HIS A 9 15.87 14.41 -17.47
N VAL A 10 15.28 15.41 -16.82
CA VAL A 10 14.85 15.37 -15.42
C VAL A 10 13.37 15.71 -15.36
N ALA A 11 12.57 14.81 -14.77
CA ALA A 11 11.13 15.00 -14.64
C ALA A 11 10.74 15.24 -13.18
N PHE A 12 9.88 16.24 -12.94
CA PHE A 12 9.34 16.56 -11.62
C PHE A 12 7.82 16.55 -11.67
N TYR A 13 7.19 15.60 -10.97
CA TYR A 13 5.79 15.19 -11.11
C TYR A 13 4.73 16.19 -10.61
N ASP A 14 5.09 17.44 -10.31
CA ASP A 14 4.18 18.43 -9.73
C ASP A 14 4.43 19.82 -10.34
N LYS A 15 3.36 20.49 -10.77
CA LYS A 15 3.40 21.89 -11.20
C LYS A 15 3.13 22.84 -10.04
N SER A 16 4.19 23.29 -9.38
CA SER A 16 4.10 24.09 -8.14
C SER A 16 3.27 25.38 -8.25
N PHE A 17 3.20 26.01 -9.43
CA PHE A 17 2.36 27.20 -9.61
C PHE A 17 0.87 26.87 -9.49
N LEU A 18 0.40 25.79 -10.10
CA LEU A 18 -1.00 25.37 -10.02
C LEU A 18 -1.38 24.96 -8.59
N LYS A 19 -0.45 24.29 -7.89
CA LYS A 19 -0.65 23.92 -6.48
C LYS A 19 -0.72 25.16 -5.56
N PHE A 20 0.08 26.18 -5.86
CA PHE A 20 0.03 27.46 -5.16
C PHE A 20 -1.28 28.20 -5.44
N GLU A 21 -1.71 28.26 -6.71
CA GLU A 21 -3.00 28.82 -7.12
C GLU A 21 -4.15 28.15 -6.35
N ARG A 22 -4.22 26.82 -6.33
CA ARG A 22 -5.22 26.09 -5.52
C ARG A 22 -5.20 26.50 -4.07
N LEU A 23 -4.03 26.55 -3.45
CA LEU A 23 -3.91 26.88 -2.04
C LEU A 23 -4.42 28.30 -1.77
N LEU A 24 -4.06 29.26 -2.64
CA LEU A 24 -4.51 30.64 -2.55
C LEU A 24 -6.03 30.75 -2.71
N GLU A 25 -6.61 30.12 -3.75
CA GLU A 25 -8.06 30.12 -3.97
C GLU A 25 -8.83 29.43 -2.84
N SER A 26 -8.30 28.34 -2.29
CA SER A 26 -8.90 27.64 -1.14
C SER A 26 -8.92 28.53 0.10
N ILE A 27 -7.84 29.27 0.36
CA ILE A 27 -7.75 30.22 1.47
C ILE A 27 -8.74 31.38 1.27
N LEU A 28 -8.82 31.93 0.06
CA LEU A 28 -9.68 33.07 -0.27
C LEU A 28 -11.16 32.70 -0.20
N SER A 29 -11.54 31.53 -0.72
CA SER A 29 -12.91 31.02 -0.64
C SER A 29 -13.37 30.75 0.80
N ALA A 30 -12.43 30.53 1.72
CA ALA A 30 -12.68 30.36 3.15
C ALA A 30 -12.59 31.67 3.98
N SER A 31 -12.55 32.84 3.33
CA SER A 31 -12.44 34.13 4.02
C SER A 31 -13.64 34.42 4.93
N PRO A 32 -13.45 34.96 6.16
CA PRO A 32 -12.18 35.36 6.77
C PRO A 32 -11.44 34.23 7.53
N GLY A 33 -12.02 33.03 7.64
CA GLY A 33 -11.46 31.90 8.39
C GLY A 33 -10.10 31.40 7.86
N GLY A 34 -9.85 31.55 6.55
CA GLY A 34 -8.60 31.16 5.89
C GLY A 34 -7.36 31.99 6.25
N ILE A 35 -7.51 33.16 6.90
CA ILE A 35 -6.38 34.07 7.19
C ILE A 35 -5.31 33.40 8.06
N ARG A 36 -5.69 32.56 9.02
CA ARG A 36 -4.72 31.82 9.85
C ARG A 36 -3.90 30.84 9.01
N LEU A 37 -4.56 30.11 8.11
CA LEU A 37 -3.89 29.19 7.19
C LEU A 37 -2.94 29.94 6.26
N TRP A 38 -3.34 31.12 5.78
CA TRP A 38 -2.48 32.02 4.98
C TRP A 38 -1.21 32.40 5.71
N LEU A 39 -1.33 32.92 6.94
CA LEU A 39 -0.19 33.37 7.76
C LEU A 39 0.81 32.24 8.04
N THR A 40 0.33 31.00 8.19
CA THR A 40 1.19 29.83 8.44
C THR A 40 1.80 29.27 7.15
N ALA A 41 1.02 29.15 6.07
CA ALA A 41 1.44 28.43 4.88
C ALA A 41 2.26 29.30 3.91
N MET A 42 1.84 30.55 3.68
CA MET A 42 2.37 31.39 2.61
C MET A 42 3.86 31.72 2.72
N PRO A 43 4.46 31.95 3.92
CA PRO A 43 5.90 32.19 4.01
C PRO A 43 6.72 31.06 3.36
N SER A 44 6.40 29.80 3.66
CA SER A 44 7.09 28.64 3.08
C SER A 44 6.90 28.51 1.56
N TRP A 45 5.74 28.95 1.07
CA TRP A 45 5.41 28.87 -0.35
C TRP A 45 6.14 29.93 -1.17
N LEU A 46 6.16 31.17 -0.67
CA LEU A 46 6.82 32.30 -1.31
C LEU A 46 8.35 32.18 -1.29
N ASP A 47 8.92 31.56 -0.26
CA ASP A 47 10.37 31.42 -0.11
C ASP A 47 10.94 30.26 -0.95
N HIS A 48 10.33 29.06 -0.88
CA HIS A 48 10.96 27.85 -1.42
C HIS A 48 10.06 27.05 -2.37
N LYS A 49 8.78 26.82 -2.04
CA LYS A 49 7.96 25.84 -2.79
C LYS A 49 7.53 26.32 -4.18
N LEU A 50 7.22 27.62 -4.33
CA LEU A 50 6.96 28.22 -5.64
C LEU A 50 8.20 28.19 -6.55
N LEU A 51 9.39 28.26 -5.93
CA LEU A 51 10.67 28.32 -6.62
C LEU A 51 11.31 26.93 -6.78
N ILE A 52 10.58 25.83 -6.57
CA ILE A 52 11.17 24.48 -6.64
C ILE A 52 11.86 24.24 -7.98
N LYS A 53 11.29 24.74 -9.08
CA LYS A 53 11.90 24.69 -10.40
C LYS A 53 13.29 25.32 -10.34
N ARG A 54 13.41 26.54 -9.83
CA ARG A 54 14.71 27.23 -9.70
C ARG A 54 15.69 26.46 -8.80
N THR A 55 15.21 25.90 -7.69
CA THR A 55 16.04 25.10 -6.76
C THR A 55 16.58 23.84 -7.43
N VAL A 56 15.70 23.08 -8.07
CA VAL A 56 16.02 21.84 -8.79
C VAL A 56 16.97 22.14 -9.95
N TYR A 57 16.71 23.19 -10.73
CA TYR A 57 17.63 23.64 -11.78
C TYR A 57 19.00 24.01 -11.21
N LYS A 58 19.07 24.84 -10.17
CA LYS A 58 20.37 25.27 -9.61
C LYS A 58 21.19 24.07 -9.12
N GLN A 59 20.57 23.14 -8.41
CA GLN A 59 21.27 21.96 -7.87
C GLN A 59 21.70 20.97 -8.96
N LEU A 60 20.91 20.83 -10.03
CA LEU A 60 21.20 19.88 -11.09
C LEU A 60 22.01 20.48 -12.26
N GLU A 61 21.98 21.78 -12.47
CA GLU A 61 22.83 22.48 -13.45
C GLU A 61 24.31 22.39 -13.05
N GLU A 62 24.59 22.38 -11.73
CA GLU A 62 25.92 22.06 -11.20
C GLU A 62 26.39 20.63 -11.55
N LEU A 63 25.45 19.72 -11.82
CA LEU A 63 25.71 18.29 -12.06
C LEU A 63 25.66 17.90 -13.55
N ASN A 64 24.68 18.42 -14.29
CA ASN A 64 24.55 18.28 -15.74
C ASN A 64 23.72 19.44 -16.35
N PRO A 65 24.36 20.49 -16.88
CA PRO A 65 23.68 21.66 -17.44
C PRO A 65 22.94 21.39 -18.76
N ARG A 66 23.13 20.19 -19.37
CA ARG A 66 22.49 19.80 -20.63
C ARG A 66 21.17 19.07 -20.43
N ALA A 67 20.79 18.75 -19.19
CA ALA A 67 19.56 18.02 -18.92
C ALA A 67 18.32 18.92 -19.15
N GLU A 68 17.35 18.43 -19.92
CA GLU A 68 16.08 19.10 -20.11
C GLU A 68 15.12 18.80 -18.96
N PHE A 69 14.34 19.80 -18.51
CA PHE A 69 13.40 19.62 -17.42
C PHE A 69 11.96 19.53 -17.90
N ILE A 70 11.24 18.53 -17.38
CA ILE A 70 9.85 18.26 -17.70
C ILE A 70 9.04 18.29 -16.40
N PHE A 71 7.87 18.93 -16.46
CA PHE A 71 6.96 19.07 -15.33
C PHE A 71 5.58 18.51 -15.73
N PRO A 72 5.42 17.17 -15.78
CA PRO A 72 4.10 16.58 -15.98
C PRO A 72 3.19 16.89 -14.79
N GLU A 73 1.87 16.81 -15.00
CA GLU A 73 0.91 16.99 -13.91
C GLU A 73 0.93 15.78 -12.96
N HIS A 74 0.50 15.99 -11.71
CA HIS A 74 0.47 14.95 -10.68
C HIS A 74 -0.37 13.74 -11.11
N HIS A 75 -1.59 13.99 -11.60
CA HIS A 75 -2.48 12.93 -12.05
C HIS A 75 -2.04 12.29 -13.38
N GLU A 76 -1.36 13.05 -14.25
CA GLU A 76 -0.73 12.47 -15.45
C GLU A 76 0.40 11.52 -15.08
N SER A 77 1.19 11.87 -14.06
CA SER A 77 2.26 11.05 -13.52
C SER A 77 1.71 9.77 -12.90
N HIS A 78 0.63 9.86 -12.11
CA HIS A 78 -0.08 8.69 -11.59
C HIS A 78 -0.63 7.78 -12.69
N ALA A 79 -1.29 8.33 -13.71
CA ALA A 79 -1.82 7.56 -14.82
C ALA A 79 -0.71 6.87 -15.61
N ALA A 80 0.39 7.59 -15.88
CA ALA A 80 1.58 7.07 -16.55
C ALA A 80 2.25 5.94 -15.74
N ALA A 81 2.38 6.13 -14.42
CA ALA A 81 2.92 5.12 -13.52
C ALA A 81 2.11 3.83 -13.57
N ALA A 82 0.81 3.89 -13.88
CA ALA A 82 -0.01 2.70 -13.99
C ALA A 82 -0.05 2.09 -15.39
N PHE A 83 -0.34 2.89 -16.40
CA PHE A 83 -0.54 2.38 -17.75
C PHE A 83 0.76 1.87 -18.38
N TYR A 84 1.85 2.62 -18.31
CA TYR A 84 3.07 2.25 -19.02
C TYR A 84 3.65 0.90 -18.62
N PRO A 85 3.74 0.53 -17.33
CA PRO A 85 4.20 -0.80 -16.92
C PRO A 85 3.10 -1.89 -16.99
N SER A 86 1.85 -1.54 -17.31
CA SER A 86 0.78 -2.53 -17.50
C SER A 86 1.06 -3.45 -18.71
N PRO A 87 0.48 -4.66 -18.75
CA PRO A 87 0.62 -5.57 -19.90
C PRO A 87 -0.31 -5.23 -21.07
N TYR A 88 -1.15 -4.21 -20.95
CA TYR A 88 -2.21 -3.93 -21.92
C TYR A 88 -1.72 -3.01 -23.04
N GLN A 89 -2.06 -3.31 -24.30
CA GLN A 89 -1.84 -2.38 -25.41
C GLN A 89 -2.68 -1.11 -25.26
N ALA A 90 -3.97 -1.28 -24.99
CA ALA A 90 -4.91 -0.20 -24.73
C ALA A 90 -5.70 -0.49 -23.43
N ALA A 91 -5.92 0.55 -22.63
CA ALA A 91 -6.67 0.46 -21.38
C ALA A 91 -7.31 1.80 -21.03
N ALA A 92 -8.41 1.75 -20.27
CA ALA A 92 -8.82 2.91 -19.50
C ALA A 92 -7.89 3.08 -18.30
N PHE A 93 -7.83 4.28 -17.73
CA PHE A 93 -7.18 4.50 -16.44
C PHE A 93 -8.08 5.33 -15.53
N LEU A 94 -7.94 5.10 -14.22
CA LEU A 94 -8.61 5.83 -13.16
C LEU A 94 -7.61 6.11 -12.02
N THR A 95 -7.31 7.39 -11.84
CA THR A 95 -6.47 7.89 -10.75
C THR A 95 -7.36 8.48 -9.67
N ILE A 96 -7.27 7.98 -8.44
CA ILE A 96 -8.06 8.43 -7.28
C ILE A 96 -7.12 8.73 -6.13
N ASP A 97 -6.99 10.00 -5.76
CA ASP A 97 -5.97 10.47 -4.82
C ASP A 97 -6.55 11.45 -3.78
N GLY A 98 -5.73 11.80 -2.79
CA GLY A 98 -6.05 12.85 -1.82
C GLY A 98 -6.22 14.19 -2.53
N VAL A 99 -5.12 14.73 -3.06
CA VAL A 99 -5.13 15.95 -3.88
C VAL A 99 -3.82 16.11 -4.68
N GLY A 100 -3.93 16.37 -5.98
CA GLY A 100 -2.81 16.82 -6.82
C GLY A 100 -2.66 18.36 -6.82
N GLU A 101 -2.46 18.93 -8.00
CA GLU A 101 -2.52 20.38 -8.20
C GLU A 101 -3.93 20.90 -7.98
N TRP A 102 -4.90 20.27 -8.65
CA TRP A 102 -6.34 20.52 -8.52
C TRP A 102 -7.15 19.23 -8.51
N ALA A 103 -6.78 18.27 -9.36
CA ALA A 103 -7.46 17.00 -9.48
C ALA A 103 -7.37 16.17 -8.19
N THR A 104 -8.42 15.40 -7.94
CA THR A 104 -8.56 14.43 -6.84
C THR A 104 -9.03 13.08 -7.36
N THR A 105 -9.72 13.10 -8.51
CA THR A 105 -10.06 11.91 -9.28
C THR A 105 -9.98 12.26 -10.75
N SER A 106 -9.28 11.45 -11.55
CA SER A 106 -9.22 11.66 -13.00
C SER A 106 -9.30 10.34 -13.72
N TRP A 107 -9.87 10.34 -14.92
CA TRP A 107 -9.90 9.15 -15.77
C TRP A 107 -9.71 9.51 -17.24
N GLY A 108 -9.30 8.51 -18.00
CA GLY A 108 -9.07 8.65 -19.43
C GLY A 108 -8.79 7.33 -20.12
N THR A 109 -8.21 7.42 -21.31
CA THR A 109 -7.87 6.26 -22.14
C THR A 109 -6.43 6.34 -22.59
N ALA A 110 -5.78 5.19 -22.70
CA ALA A 110 -4.40 5.08 -23.15
C ALA A 110 -4.25 3.94 -24.17
N ASP A 111 -3.41 4.16 -25.18
CA ASP A 111 -3.09 3.19 -26.24
C ASP A 111 -1.64 3.40 -26.70
N GLY A 112 -0.84 2.33 -26.69
CA GLY A 112 0.56 2.38 -27.06
C GLY A 112 1.35 3.32 -26.15
N ASN A 113 1.98 4.34 -26.72
CA ASN A 113 2.78 5.34 -26.00
C ASN A 113 2.02 6.66 -25.75
N ARG A 114 0.69 6.67 -25.94
CA ARG A 114 -0.17 7.84 -25.76
C ARG A 114 -1.24 7.59 -24.71
N PHE A 115 -1.61 8.64 -23.99
CA PHE A 115 -2.80 8.66 -23.16
C PHE A 115 -3.48 10.02 -23.21
N HIS A 116 -4.79 10.01 -22.96
CA HIS A 116 -5.66 11.17 -23.02
C HIS A 116 -6.52 11.25 -21.76
N MET A 117 -6.35 12.32 -21.00
CA MET A 117 -7.22 12.68 -19.88
C MET A 117 -8.58 13.11 -20.43
N LYS A 118 -9.68 12.53 -19.90
CA LYS A 118 -11.04 12.85 -20.37
C LYS A 118 -11.79 13.73 -19.39
N GLN A 119 -11.81 13.35 -18.11
CA GLN A 119 -12.51 14.10 -17.07
C GLN A 119 -11.76 14.03 -15.75
N GLU A 120 -12.07 15.00 -14.89
CA GLU A 120 -11.56 15.07 -13.53
C GLU A 120 -12.61 15.63 -12.56
N ILE A 121 -12.47 15.25 -11.31
CA ILE A 121 -13.08 15.89 -10.15
C ILE A 121 -11.97 16.67 -9.45
N ARG A 122 -12.27 17.90 -9.08
CA ARG A 122 -11.31 18.82 -8.46
C ARG A 122 -11.54 18.94 -6.95
N PHE A 123 -10.47 19.30 -6.25
CA PHE A 123 -10.50 19.77 -4.88
C PHE A 123 -11.56 20.89 -4.73
N PRO A 124 -12.36 20.90 -3.64
CA PRO A 124 -12.19 20.13 -2.40
C PRO A 124 -12.87 18.76 -2.37
N HIS A 125 -13.47 18.30 -3.47
CA HIS A 125 -14.20 17.04 -3.49
C HIS A 125 -13.23 15.87 -3.75
N SER A 126 -13.00 15.00 -2.77
CA SER A 126 -12.04 13.89 -2.89
C SER A 126 -12.47 12.67 -2.08
N LEU A 127 -12.48 11.49 -2.70
CA LEU A 127 -12.67 10.23 -1.98
C LEU A 127 -11.53 9.97 -0.99
N GLY A 128 -10.30 10.36 -1.33
CA GLY A 128 -9.15 10.28 -0.43
C GLY A 128 -9.35 11.15 0.80
N MET A 129 -9.79 12.40 0.64
CA MET A 129 -10.05 13.30 1.77
C MET A 129 -11.27 12.86 2.61
N LEU A 130 -12.31 12.31 1.99
CA LEU A 130 -13.43 11.70 2.71
C LEU A 130 -12.91 10.56 3.60
N TYR A 131 -12.15 9.62 3.03
CA TYR A 131 -11.63 8.49 3.77
C TYR A 131 -10.66 8.92 4.88
N SER A 132 -9.76 9.87 4.61
CA SER A 132 -8.86 10.46 5.61
C SER A 132 -9.61 11.22 6.71
N ALA A 133 -10.80 11.76 6.45
CA ALA A 133 -11.62 12.37 7.51
C ALA A 133 -12.12 11.32 8.51
N PHE A 134 -12.49 10.12 8.05
CA PHE A 134 -12.82 9.00 8.92
C PHE A 134 -11.58 8.41 9.59
N THR A 135 -10.42 8.36 8.91
CA THR A 135 -9.12 8.02 9.52
C THR A 135 -8.81 8.91 10.72
N TYR A 136 -8.89 10.24 10.52
CA TYR A 136 -8.73 11.21 11.59
C TYR A 136 -9.76 11.04 12.70
N TYR A 137 -11.03 10.85 12.34
CA TYR A 137 -12.13 10.80 13.30
C TYR A 137 -12.14 9.53 14.16
N THR A 138 -11.64 8.43 13.62
CA THR A 138 -11.39 7.18 14.35
C THR A 138 -10.08 7.22 15.15
N GLY A 139 -9.36 8.35 15.16
CA GLY A 139 -8.18 8.58 15.99
C GLY A 139 -6.89 7.98 15.43
N PHE A 140 -6.83 7.70 14.13
CA PHE A 140 -5.61 7.29 13.43
C PHE A 140 -4.96 8.48 12.71
N LYS A 141 -3.65 8.39 12.47
CA LYS A 141 -2.90 9.43 11.77
C LYS A 141 -3.23 9.45 10.27
N VAL A 142 -3.46 10.65 9.72
CA VAL A 142 -3.76 10.84 8.30
C VAL A 142 -2.49 10.62 7.46
N ASN A 143 -2.63 10.04 6.27
CA ASN A 143 -1.57 9.61 5.36
C ASN A 143 -0.74 8.41 5.84
N SER A 144 -1.00 7.89 7.04
CA SER A 144 -0.39 6.67 7.58
C SER A 144 -1.37 5.76 8.34
N GLY A 145 -2.67 6.02 8.26
CA GLY A 145 -3.69 5.35 9.08
C GLY A 145 -4.86 4.79 8.28
N GLU A 146 -4.97 5.12 6.99
CA GLU A 146 -6.07 4.73 6.12
C GLU A 146 -6.21 3.20 6.03
N TYR A 147 -5.07 2.50 5.93
CA TYR A 147 -5.07 1.04 5.94
C TYR A 147 -5.48 0.45 7.31
N LYS A 148 -5.46 1.22 8.41
CA LYS A 148 -6.00 0.80 9.72
C LYS A 148 -7.52 0.86 9.72
N VAL A 149 -8.11 1.92 9.18
CA VAL A 149 -9.56 2.01 8.93
C VAL A 149 -10.02 0.84 8.07
N MET A 150 -9.28 0.53 6.99
CA MET A 150 -9.61 -0.59 6.11
C MET A 150 -9.56 -1.93 6.85
N GLY A 151 -8.57 -2.12 7.71
CA GLY A 151 -8.46 -3.33 8.55
C GLY A 151 -9.48 -3.38 9.70
N LEU A 152 -10.02 -2.24 10.12
CA LEU A 152 -11.03 -2.13 11.17
C LEU A 152 -12.45 -2.37 10.62
N ALA A 153 -12.69 -2.07 9.34
CA ALA A 153 -14.00 -2.18 8.71
C ALA A 153 -14.69 -3.55 8.89
N PRO A 154 -14.01 -4.72 8.80
CA PRO A 154 -14.65 -6.02 8.99
C PRO A 154 -15.22 -6.28 10.40
N TYR A 155 -14.89 -5.44 11.39
CA TYR A 155 -15.42 -5.57 12.76
C TYR A 155 -16.69 -4.74 12.99
N GLY A 156 -17.03 -3.86 12.05
CA GLY A 156 -18.17 -2.98 12.13
C GLY A 156 -19.38 -3.48 11.34
N GLU A 157 -20.51 -2.87 11.62
CA GLU A 157 -21.74 -2.96 10.83
C GLU A 157 -21.92 -1.68 10.00
N PRO A 158 -22.55 -1.75 8.81
CA PRO A 158 -22.71 -0.60 7.90
C PRO A 158 -23.81 0.40 8.37
N THR A 159 -23.86 0.70 9.66
CA THR A 159 -24.96 1.46 10.30
C THR A 159 -25.02 2.93 9.90
N TYR A 160 -23.92 3.50 9.38
CA TYR A 160 -23.81 4.91 9.01
C TYR A 160 -23.82 5.17 7.50
N VAL A 161 -23.92 4.14 6.66
CA VAL A 161 -23.86 4.29 5.19
C VAL A 161 -24.87 5.32 4.69
N GLN A 162 -26.14 5.20 5.10
CA GLN A 162 -27.17 6.14 4.68
C GLN A 162 -26.90 7.57 5.19
N LYS A 163 -26.43 7.73 6.44
CA LYS A 163 -26.06 9.07 6.95
C LYS A 163 -24.94 9.72 6.14
N ILE A 164 -23.97 8.92 5.66
CA ILE A 164 -22.88 9.41 4.81
C ILE A 164 -23.43 9.91 3.48
N TYR A 165 -24.32 9.16 2.83
CA TYR A 165 -24.97 9.60 1.58
C TYR A 165 -25.89 10.81 1.78
N ASP A 166 -26.67 10.83 2.85
CA ASP A 166 -27.64 11.91 3.10
C ASP A 166 -26.97 13.25 3.42
N ASN A 167 -25.74 13.22 3.97
CA ASN A 167 -25.13 14.43 4.55
C ASN A 167 -23.76 14.78 3.98
N LEU A 168 -22.90 13.80 3.69
CA LEU A 168 -21.47 14.04 3.42
C LEU A 168 -21.12 14.01 1.93
N ILE A 169 -21.75 13.14 1.15
CA ILE A 169 -21.39 12.92 -0.25
C ILE A 169 -22.63 12.66 -1.12
N ASP A 170 -22.76 13.44 -2.18
CA ASP A 170 -23.74 13.24 -3.25
C ASP A 170 -23.05 12.53 -4.42
N VAL A 171 -23.39 11.25 -4.65
CA VAL A 171 -22.81 10.40 -5.70
C VAL A 171 -23.85 10.14 -6.79
N LYS A 172 -23.49 10.42 -8.04
CA LYS A 172 -24.35 10.22 -9.20
C LYS A 172 -24.21 8.82 -9.79
N GLU A 173 -25.08 8.49 -10.73
CA GLU A 173 -25.09 7.17 -11.38
C GLU A 173 -23.80 6.87 -12.17
N ASP A 174 -23.18 7.91 -12.73
CA ASP A 174 -21.87 7.84 -13.40
C ASP A 174 -20.69 7.77 -12.44
N GLY A 175 -20.94 7.78 -11.12
CA GLY A 175 -19.90 7.79 -10.10
C GLY A 175 -19.27 9.15 -9.85
N SER A 176 -19.65 10.20 -10.59
CA SER A 176 -19.27 11.56 -10.24
C SER A 176 -19.85 11.93 -8.88
N PHE A 177 -19.11 12.72 -8.10
CA PHE A 177 -19.51 13.03 -6.73
C PHE A 177 -19.14 14.45 -6.33
N ARG A 178 -19.88 14.96 -5.33
CA ARG A 178 -19.53 16.19 -4.62
C ARG A 178 -19.66 15.96 -3.12
N LEU A 179 -18.66 16.44 -2.38
CA LEU A 179 -18.69 16.44 -0.92
C LEU A 179 -19.43 17.68 -0.41
N ASN A 180 -20.22 17.49 0.65
CA ASN A 180 -20.83 18.58 1.39
C ASN A 180 -19.79 19.19 2.34
N MET A 181 -19.18 20.29 1.90
CA MET A 181 -18.05 20.91 2.58
C MET A 181 -18.39 21.49 3.95
N ASP A 182 -19.67 21.65 4.30
CA ASP A 182 -20.13 22.07 5.62
C ASP A 182 -19.63 21.16 6.75
N TYR A 183 -19.37 19.89 6.47
CA TYR A 183 -18.96 18.90 7.47
C TYR A 183 -17.43 18.71 7.55
N PHE A 184 -16.66 19.38 6.69
CA PHE A 184 -15.22 19.17 6.60
C PHE A 184 -14.44 20.41 7.02
N GLY A 185 -13.31 20.17 7.71
CA GLY A 185 -12.41 21.23 8.17
C GLY A 185 -11.21 21.45 7.23
N TYR A 186 -10.85 20.46 6.41
CA TYR A 186 -9.55 20.44 5.72
C TYR A 186 -9.42 21.48 4.61
N ALA A 187 -10.53 22.00 4.08
CA ALA A 187 -10.49 23.02 3.03
C ALA A 187 -10.07 24.39 3.56
N ALA A 188 -10.31 24.67 4.85
CA ALA A 188 -10.16 25.98 5.46
C ALA A 188 -9.34 25.99 6.76
N GLY A 189 -8.87 24.83 7.22
CA GLY A 189 -8.24 24.69 8.54
C GLY A 189 -7.27 23.51 8.64
N PHE A 190 -6.71 23.34 9.84
CA PHE A 190 -5.67 22.35 10.13
C PHE A 190 -6.21 20.98 10.59
N ARG A 191 -7.53 20.75 10.46
CA ARG A 191 -8.20 19.52 10.92
C ARG A 191 -9.09 18.96 9.82
N MET A 192 -9.25 17.64 9.77
CA MET A 192 -10.08 17.00 8.75
C MET A 192 -11.58 17.22 8.96
N THR A 193 -12.05 17.18 10.20
CA THR A 193 -13.48 17.28 10.57
C THR A 193 -13.77 18.50 11.44
N ASN A 194 -15.04 18.89 11.53
CA ASN A 194 -15.52 20.04 12.31
C ASN A 194 -16.72 19.67 13.20
N SER A 195 -17.32 20.64 13.90
CA SER A 195 -18.43 20.39 14.83
C SER A 195 -19.66 19.76 14.17
N LYS A 196 -20.03 20.13 12.94
CA LYS A 196 -21.15 19.51 12.21
C LYS A 196 -20.92 18.01 11.99
N PHE A 197 -19.68 17.62 11.68
CA PHE A 197 -19.29 16.21 11.58
C PHE A 197 -19.42 15.51 12.93
N HIS A 198 -19.03 16.20 14.01
CA HIS A 198 -19.08 15.66 15.37
C HIS A 198 -20.52 15.42 15.80
N ASP A 199 -21.41 16.38 15.53
CA ASP A 199 -22.84 16.28 15.81
C ASP A 199 -23.48 15.14 15.00
N LEU A 200 -23.13 14.99 13.72
CA LEU A 200 -23.66 13.95 12.83
C LEU A 200 -23.40 12.52 13.35
N PHE A 201 -22.22 12.30 13.92
CA PHE A 201 -21.80 11.00 14.44
C PHE A 201 -21.79 10.93 15.97
N GLY A 202 -22.45 11.87 16.65
CA GLY A 202 -22.76 11.80 18.07
C GLY A 202 -21.57 11.94 19.03
N GLY A 203 -20.55 12.73 18.67
CA GLY A 203 -19.45 13.03 19.60
C GLY A 203 -18.16 13.55 18.95
N PRO A 204 -17.12 13.83 19.74
CA PRO A 204 -15.81 14.23 19.21
C PRO A 204 -15.09 13.06 18.50
N PRO A 205 -13.99 13.34 17.76
CA PRO A 205 -13.09 12.29 17.27
C PRO A 205 -12.52 11.47 18.42
N ARG A 206 -12.25 10.19 18.15
CA ARG A 206 -11.55 9.31 19.11
C ARG A 206 -10.16 9.90 19.39
N LYS A 207 -9.75 9.84 20.67
CA LYS A 207 -8.38 10.20 21.07
C LYS A 207 -7.42 9.11 20.57
N PRO A 208 -6.27 9.46 19.97
CA PRO A 208 -5.27 8.47 19.57
C PRO A 208 -4.91 7.51 20.71
N GLU A 209 -4.63 6.25 20.36
CA GLU A 209 -4.31 5.16 21.28
C GLU A 209 -5.38 4.82 22.36
N SER A 210 -6.56 5.47 22.40
CA SER A 210 -7.63 5.06 23.33
C SER A 210 -8.31 3.76 22.88
N MET A 211 -9.07 3.08 23.74
CA MET A 211 -9.81 1.88 23.32
C MET A 211 -10.73 2.15 22.12
N LEU A 212 -10.76 1.24 21.15
CA LEU A 212 -11.71 1.25 20.03
C LEU A 212 -13.07 0.74 20.50
N THR A 213 -14.15 1.36 20.04
CA THR A 213 -15.52 0.95 20.34
C THR A 213 -16.26 0.52 19.07
N GLN A 214 -17.48 0.00 19.21
CA GLN A 214 -18.32 -0.37 18.05
C GLN A 214 -18.59 0.84 17.16
N ARG A 215 -18.65 2.06 17.73
CA ARG A 215 -18.83 3.29 16.97
C ARG A 215 -17.73 3.46 15.93
N GLU A 216 -16.46 3.32 16.31
CA GLU A 216 -15.34 3.46 15.37
C GLU A 216 -15.30 2.31 14.34
N MET A 217 -15.68 1.10 14.75
CA MET A 217 -15.79 -0.05 13.84
C MET A 217 -16.88 0.18 12.79
N ASP A 218 -18.07 0.59 13.21
CA ASP A 218 -19.22 0.89 12.33
C ASP A 218 -18.93 2.06 11.40
N LEU A 219 -18.24 3.10 11.88
CA LEU A 219 -17.78 4.23 11.06
C LEU A 219 -16.81 3.73 9.97
N ALA A 220 -15.84 2.90 10.34
CA ALA A 220 -14.91 2.30 9.40
C ALA A 220 -15.61 1.41 8.38
N ARG A 221 -16.55 0.56 8.81
CA ARG A 221 -17.35 -0.28 7.91
C ARG A 221 -18.17 0.56 6.94
N SER A 222 -18.82 1.60 7.44
CA SER A 222 -19.73 2.43 6.64
C SER A 222 -19.00 3.25 5.59
N VAL A 223 -17.87 3.91 5.93
CA VAL A 223 -17.09 4.65 4.93
C VAL A 223 -16.46 3.70 3.91
N GLN A 224 -16.05 2.50 4.33
CA GLN A 224 -15.49 1.50 3.43
C GLN A 224 -16.53 1.08 2.37
N VAL A 225 -17.77 0.78 2.75
CA VAL A 225 -18.87 0.51 1.80
C VAL A 225 -19.08 1.67 0.83
N VAL A 226 -19.08 2.91 1.32
CA VAL A 226 -19.28 4.09 0.45
C VAL A 226 -18.16 4.23 -0.58
N ILE A 227 -16.90 4.00 -0.20
CA ILE A 227 -15.77 4.04 -1.15
C ILE A 227 -15.88 2.91 -2.19
N GLU A 228 -16.23 1.71 -1.77
CA GLU A 228 -16.43 0.56 -2.66
C GLU A 228 -17.48 0.86 -3.74
N GLU A 229 -18.64 1.39 -3.32
CA GLU A 229 -19.72 1.76 -4.24
C GLU A 229 -19.32 2.90 -5.19
N CYS A 230 -18.60 3.92 -4.69
CA CYS A 230 -18.11 5.01 -5.54
C CYS A 230 -17.15 4.51 -6.61
N MET A 231 -16.16 3.69 -6.21
CA MET A 231 -15.18 3.12 -7.14
C MET A 231 -15.84 2.20 -8.16
N LEU A 232 -16.83 1.40 -7.76
CA LEU A 232 -17.58 0.54 -8.68
C LEU A 232 -18.40 1.36 -9.69
N LYS A 233 -19.08 2.43 -9.25
CA LYS A 233 -19.83 3.33 -10.14
C LYS A 233 -18.91 4.03 -11.16
N LEU A 234 -17.78 4.57 -10.69
CA LEU A 234 -16.76 5.19 -11.55
C LEU A 234 -16.23 4.19 -12.58
N GLY A 235 -15.80 3.01 -12.14
CA GLY A 235 -15.30 1.96 -13.03
C GLY A 235 -16.33 1.55 -14.07
N ASN A 236 -17.57 1.31 -13.66
CA ASN A 236 -18.65 0.93 -14.57
C ASN A 236 -19.00 2.04 -15.57
N HIS A 237 -18.98 3.31 -15.16
CA HIS A 237 -19.14 4.43 -16.07
C HIS A 237 -18.00 4.47 -17.11
N ILE A 238 -16.74 4.36 -16.66
CA ILE A 238 -15.58 4.39 -17.54
C ILE A 238 -15.64 3.25 -18.56
N HIS A 239 -15.97 2.03 -18.13
CA HIS A 239 -16.17 0.90 -19.03
C HIS A 239 -17.25 1.20 -20.08
N ARG A 240 -18.45 1.64 -19.67
CA ARG A 240 -19.54 1.99 -20.60
C ARG A 240 -19.15 3.09 -21.59
N THR A 241 -18.42 4.11 -21.14
CA THR A 241 -18.04 5.27 -21.95
C THR A 241 -16.88 4.98 -22.90
N THR A 242 -15.97 4.08 -22.54
CA THR A 242 -14.77 3.79 -23.33
C THR A 242 -14.88 2.52 -24.17
N GLY A 243 -15.67 1.54 -23.73
CA GLY A 243 -15.74 0.21 -24.34
C GLY A 243 -14.45 -0.61 -24.18
N LEU A 244 -13.51 -0.18 -23.33
CA LEU A 244 -12.24 -0.87 -23.12
C LEU A 244 -12.36 -1.95 -22.05
N ASP A 245 -11.73 -3.09 -22.30
CA ASP A 245 -11.80 -4.28 -21.44
C ASP A 245 -10.88 -4.22 -20.21
N HIS A 246 -9.93 -3.30 -20.16
CA HIS A 246 -8.89 -3.22 -19.13
C HIS A 246 -8.86 -1.86 -18.43
N LEU A 247 -8.60 -1.87 -17.12
CA LEU A 247 -8.50 -0.66 -16.30
C LEU A 247 -7.16 -0.61 -15.54
N CYS A 248 -6.45 0.51 -15.67
CA CYS A 248 -5.27 0.82 -14.87
C CYS A 248 -5.64 1.74 -13.68
N LEU A 249 -5.16 1.42 -12.48
CA LEU A 249 -5.49 2.14 -11.24
C LEU A 249 -4.24 2.73 -10.57
N SER A 250 -4.37 3.98 -10.11
CA SER A 250 -3.35 4.72 -9.36
C SER A 250 -3.96 5.79 -8.43
N GLY A 251 -3.13 6.52 -7.70
CA GLY A 251 -3.52 7.44 -6.63
C GLY A 251 -3.67 6.72 -5.29
N GLY A 252 -3.55 7.45 -4.16
CA GLY A 252 -3.50 6.84 -2.83
C GLY A 252 -4.71 5.96 -2.48
N VAL A 253 -5.90 6.24 -3.04
CA VAL A 253 -7.11 5.44 -2.82
C VAL A 253 -7.03 4.08 -3.52
N ALA A 254 -6.26 3.96 -4.60
CA ALA A 254 -6.04 2.67 -5.29
C ALA A 254 -5.22 1.66 -4.44
N LEU A 255 -4.71 2.06 -3.27
CA LEU A 255 -4.18 1.12 -2.27
C LEU A 255 -5.28 0.42 -1.44
N ASN A 256 -6.55 0.79 -1.63
CA ASN A 256 -7.70 0.12 -1.01
C ASN A 256 -7.97 -1.22 -1.72
N CYS A 257 -7.29 -2.26 -1.25
CA CYS A 257 -7.34 -3.59 -1.84
C CYS A 257 -8.72 -4.27 -1.75
N VAL A 258 -9.58 -3.82 -0.84
CA VAL A 258 -10.96 -4.31 -0.72
C VAL A 258 -11.79 -3.77 -1.87
N ALA A 259 -11.76 -2.45 -2.10
CA ALA A 259 -12.45 -1.82 -3.22
C ALA A 259 -11.94 -2.31 -4.59
N ASN A 260 -10.62 -2.51 -4.72
CA ASN A 260 -10.05 -3.12 -5.93
C ASN A 260 -10.59 -4.54 -6.19
N GLY A 261 -10.69 -5.38 -5.15
CA GLY A 261 -11.22 -6.73 -5.26
C GLY A 261 -12.70 -6.77 -5.64
N ILE A 262 -13.50 -5.81 -5.16
CA ILE A 262 -14.89 -5.62 -5.58
C ILE A 262 -14.96 -5.17 -7.04
N LEU A 263 -14.16 -4.16 -7.42
CA LEU A 263 -14.14 -3.66 -8.79
C LEU A 263 -13.72 -4.73 -9.82
N LEU A 264 -12.75 -5.59 -9.48
CA LEU A 264 -12.36 -6.71 -10.35
C LEU A 264 -13.48 -7.78 -10.48
N ARG A 265 -14.20 -8.06 -9.39
CA ARG A 265 -15.19 -9.15 -9.36
C ARG A 265 -16.56 -8.73 -9.89
N GLU A 266 -16.98 -7.50 -9.59
CA GLU A 266 -18.33 -6.99 -9.83
C GLU A 266 -18.37 -5.88 -10.89
N GLY A 267 -17.20 -5.32 -11.26
CA GLY A 267 -17.09 -4.39 -12.36
C GLY A 267 -17.17 -5.08 -13.72
N ASN A 268 -17.29 -4.27 -14.77
CA ASN A 268 -17.41 -4.76 -16.14
C ASN A 268 -16.07 -4.97 -16.87
N PHE A 269 -14.93 -4.71 -16.22
CA PHE A 269 -13.61 -4.93 -16.83
C PHE A 269 -13.23 -6.41 -16.78
N LYS A 270 -12.55 -6.90 -17.83
CA LYS A 270 -11.99 -8.26 -17.88
C LYS A 270 -10.82 -8.43 -16.93
N ASP A 271 -10.05 -7.37 -16.72
CA ASP A 271 -8.89 -7.35 -15.83
C ASP A 271 -8.56 -5.93 -15.38
N ILE A 272 -7.87 -5.82 -14.24
CA ILE A 272 -7.37 -4.55 -13.70
C ILE A 272 -5.89 -4.64 -13.38
N TRP A 273 -5.16 -3.56 -13.64
CA TRP A 273 -3.76 -3.42 -13.25
C TRP A 273 -3.64 -2.26 -12.26
N ILE A 274 -2.99 -2.48 -11.13
CA ILE A 274 -2.90 -1.49 -10.05
C ILE A 274 -1.42 -1.23 -9.75
N GLN A 275 -1.02 0.04 -9.69
CA GLN A 275 0.38 0.40 -9.40
C GLN A 275 0.76 -0.02 -7.97
N PRO A 276 1.76 -0.90 -7.77
CA PRO A 276 2.29 -1.28 -6.44
C PRO A 276 2.52 -0.09 -5.49
N ALA A 277 3.10 0.98 -6.01
CA ALA A 277 3.34 2.23 -5.30
C ALA A 277 2.30 3.28 -5.73
N ALA A 278 1.00 2.97 -5.65
CA ALA A 278 -0.06 3.81 -6.21
C ALA A 278 -0.18 5.22 -5.59
N GLY A 279 0.30 5.44 -4.36
CA GLY A 279 0.42 6.79 -3.79
C GLY A 279 1.55 7.62 -4.41
N ASP A 280 1.83 8.79 -3.86
CA ASP A 280 2.78 9.77 -4.44
C ASP A 280 4.20 9.23 -4.70
N ALA A 281 4.61 8.18 -3.99
CA ALA A 281 5.89 7.51 -4.24
C ALA A 281 6.02 7.04 -5.71
N GLY A 282 4.93 6.54 -6.32
CA GLY A 282 4.90 6.07 -7.71
C GLY A 282 4.97 7.20 -8.75
N SER A 283 4.71 8.45 -8.37
CA SER A 283 4.67 9.57 -9.30
C SER A 283 6.04 9.86 -9.94
N ALA A 284 7.14 9.59 -9.23
CA ALA A 284 8.49 9.70 -9.79
C ALA A 284 8.72 8.72 -10.95
N LEU A 285 8.30 7.46 -10.79
CA LEU A 285 8.32 6.46 -11.87
C LEU A 285 7.43 6.92 -13.02
N GLY A 286 6.22 7.38 -12.72
CA GLY A 286 5.27 7.87 -13.71
C GLY A 286 5.81 9.03 -14.56
N ALA A 287 6.42 10.03 -13.93
CA ALA A 287 7.01 11.17 -14.61
C ALA A 287 8.18 10.77 -15.53
N ALA A 288 9.02 9.83 -15.10
CA ALA A 288 10.09 9.27 -15.91
C ALA A 288 9.54 8.49 -17.12
N LEU A 289 8.54 7.63 -16.93
CA LEU A 289 7.92 6.85 -18.01
C LEU A 289 7.14 7.73 -18.98
N LEU A 290 6.47 8.77 -18.49
CA LEU A 290 5.80 9.78 -19.32
C LEU A 290 6.81 10.50 -20.20
N THR A 291 7.94 10.91 -19.64
CA THR A 291 9.03 11.52 -20.41
C THR A 291 9.51 10.57 -21.51
N TRP A 292 9.81 9.32 -21.14
CA TRP A 292 10.32 8.32 -22.08
C TRP A 292 9.36 8.01 -23.23
N PHE A 293 8.09 7.72 -22.93
CA PHE A 293 7.14 7.26 -23.94
C PHE A 293 6.40 8.39 -24.66
N ARG A 294 6.00 9.44 -23.93
CA ARG A 294 5.16 10.51 -24.49
C ARG A 294 5.98 11.69 -25.00
N VAL A 295 6.98 12.15 -24.24
CA VAL A 295 7.76 13.35 -24.62
C VAL A 295 8.81 12.99 -25.67
N LEU A 296 9.55 11.90 -25.47
CA LEU A 296 10.57 11.43 -26.40
C LEU A 296 10.02 10.52 -27.52
N ASP A 297 8.71 10.27 -27.51
CA ASP A 297 8.01 9.47 -28.50
C ASP A 297 8.57 8.06 -28.73
N ASN A 298 9.17 7.45 -27.70
CA ASN A 298 9.67 6.09 -27.82
C ASN A 298 8.50 5.09 -27.96
N PRO A 299 8.69 4.01 -28.74
CA PRO A 299 7.68 2.97 -28.86
C PRO A 299 7.50 2.24 -27.53
N ARG A 300 6.26 1.85 -27.24
CA ARG A 300 5.93 0.98 -26.10
C ARG A 300 5.55 -0.41 -26.62
N GLU A 301 6.23 -1.43 -26.10
CA GLU A 301 5.94 -2.83 -26.37
C GLU A 301 5.32 -3.48 -25.12
N PRO A 302 4.01 -3.79 -25.08
CA PRO A 302 3.33 -4.21 -23.85
C PRO A 302 3.95 -5.44 -23.17
N ALA A 303 4.39 -6.45 -23.94
CA ALA A 303 5.03 -7.64 -23.39
C ALA A 303 6.36 -7.35 -22.68
N ARG A 304 7.14 -6.39 -23.21
CA ARG A 304 8.36 -5.89 -22.57
C ARG A 304 8.02 -4.96 -21.40
N ALA A 305 6.97 -4.17 -21.54
CA ALA A 305 6.52 -3.20 -20.55
C ALA A 305 6.05 -3.87 -19.25
N ALA A 306 5.31 -4.98 -19.35
CA ALA A 306 4.92 -5.82 -18.21
C ALA A 306 6.13 -6.29 -17.38
N ARG A 307 7.28 -6.50 -18.04
CA ARG A 307 8.53 -6.91 -17.38
C ARG A 307 9.30 -5.73 -16.77
N LEU A 308 9.00 -4.47 -17.15
CA LEU A 308 9.70 -3.30 -16.61
C LEU A 308 9.45 -3.12 -15.12
N GLN A 309 8.25 -3.47 -14.62
CA GLN A 309 7.93 -3.39 -13.20
C GLN A 309 8.71 -4.43 -12.38
N LYS A 310 9.22 -5.52 -12.99
CA LYS A 310 9.96 -6.60 -12.31
C LYS A 310 9.30 -7.08 -11.01
N ALA A 311 7.97 -7.26 -11.02
CA ALA A 311 7.18 -7.57 -9.83
C ALA A 311 7.40 -6.61 -8.63
N SER A 312 7.78 -5.36 -8.92
CA SER A 312 8.19 -4.31 -8.00
C SER A 312 9.54 -4.50 -7.32
N TYR A 313 10.35 -5.49 -7.67
CA TYR A 313 11.73 -5.67 -7.17
C TYR A 313 12.68 -4.69 -7.88
N LEU A 314 12.57 -3.40 -7.52
CA LEU A 314 13.27 -2.27 -8.15
C LEU A 314 14.26 -1.58 -7.20
N GLY A 315 14.31 -1.97 -5.93
CA GLY A 315 15.21 -1.42 -4.92
C GLY A 315 16.59 -2.11 -4.91
N PRO A 316 17.42 -1.79 -3.91
CA PRO A 316 18.76 -2.34 -3.81
C PRO A 316 18.74 -3.85 -3.51
N GLU A 317 19.80 -4.52 -3.98
CA GLU A 317 20.14 -5.91 -3.66
C GLU A 317 21.54 -5.94 -3.03
N TYR A 318 21.84 -6.98 -2.26
CA TYR A 318 23.13 -7.15 -1.58
C TYR A 318 23.72 -8.48 -1.98
N SER A 319 24.99 -8.47 -2.40
CA SER A 319 25.69 -9.69 -2.78
C SER A 319 26.05 -10.54 -1.57
N ARG A 320 26.29 -11.83 -1.82
CA ARG A 320 26.81 -12.78 -0.83
C ARG A 320 28.07 -12.25 -0.13
N ASP A 321 28.97 -11.60 -0.87
CA ASP A 321 30.24 -11.09 -0.31
C ASP A 321 30.03 -9.85 0.57
N GLU A 322 29.11 -8.95 0.21
CA GLU A 322 28.74 -7.79 1.05
C GLU A 322 28.12 -8.24 2.37
N ILE A 323 27.20 -9.21 2.32
CA ILE A 323 26.56 -9.78 3.52
C ILE A 323 27.59 -10.50 4.38
N LYS A 324 28.42 -11.35 3.78
CA LYS A 324 29.47 -12.08 4.52
C LYS A 324 30.44 -11.13 5.21
N THR A 325 30.89 -10.09 4.50
CA THR A 325 31.76 -9.05 5.05
C THR A 325 31.12 -8.39 6.26
N TYR A 326 29.84 -8.00 6.15
CA TYR A 326 29.09 -7.42 7.26
C TYR A 326 29.01 -8.36 8.48
N LEU A 327 28.67 -9.63 8.25
CA LEU A 327 28.55 -10.64 9.31
C LEU A 327 29.90 -10.88 10.03
N GLU A 328 30.99 -11.02 9.27
CA GLU A 328 32.33 -11.26 9.82
C GLU A 328 32.88 -10.05 10.58
N GLN A 329 32.72 -8.83 10.03
CA GLN A 329 33.17 -7.59 10.70
C GLN A 329 32.48 -7.36 12.05
N ASN A 330 31.22 -7.77 12.16
CA ASN A 330 30.41 -7.62 13.36
C ASN A 330 30.40 -8.88 14.25
N GLN A 331 31.16 -9.93 13.90
CA GLN A 331 31.26 -11.19 14.64
C GLN A 331 29.88 -11.84 14.88
N ILE A 332 28.98 -11.73 13.89
CA ILE A 332 27.61 -12.24 13.96
C ILE A 332 27.63 -13.73 13.59
N PRO A 333 27.20 -14.66 14.47
CA PRO A 333 27.17 -16.09 14.15
C PRO A 333 26.15 -16.42 13.05
N TYR A 334 26.58 -17.19 12.04
CA TYR A 334 25.74 -17.59 10.91
C TYR A 334 26.05 -19.03 10.44
N THR A 335 25.10 -19.62 9.71
CA THR A 335 25.33 -20.81 8.87
C THR A 335 25.26 -20.40 7.41
N GLU A 336 26.29 -20.75 6.63
CA GLU A 336 26.35 -20.48 5.19
C GLU A 336 25.90 -21.71 4.38
N TYR A 337 25.03 -21.50 3.41
CA TYR A 337 24.54 -22.50 2.46
C TYR A 337 25.17 -22.31 1.08
N ALA A 338 25.11 -23.35 0.24
CA ALA A 338 25.73 -23.31 -1.08
C ALA A 338 25.10 -22.24 -1.99
N ASP A 339 23.78 -22.05 -1.88
CA ASP A 339 23.03 -21.05 -2.62
C ASP A 339 21.75 -20.63 -1.88
N ASN A 340 21.07 -19.62 -2.44
CA ASN A 340 19.82 -19.09 -1.91
C ASN A 340 18.66 -20.11 -1.96
N LEU A 341 18.70 -21.10 -2.85
CA LEU A 341 17.64 -22.12 -2.97
C LEU A 341 17.75 -23.14 -1.82
N GLU A 342 18.97 -23.50 -1.43
CA GLU A 342 19.21 -24.34 -0.27
C GLU A 342 18.83 -23.63 1.05
N ALA A 343 19.17 -22.34 1.17
CA ALA A 343 18.70 -21.52 2.28
C ALA A 343 17.16 -21.41 2.30
N ALA A 344 16.52 -21.24 1.13
CA ALA A 344 15.06 -21.23 0.99
C ALA A 344 14.40 -22.53 1.48
N ARG A 345 14.96 -23.69 1.10
CA ARG A 345 14.48 -25.00 1.56
C ARG A 345 14.64 -25.19 3.06
N THR A 346 15.74 -24.71 3.63
CA THR A 346 15.96 -24.77 5.08
C THR A 346 15.00 -23.83 5.83
N ALA A 347 14.78 -22.63 5.33
CA ALA A 347 13.79 -21.71 5.88
C ALA A 347 12.36 -22.31 5.82
N ALA A 348 12.01 -22.99 4.73
CA ALA A 348 10.74 -23.70 4.62
C ALA A 348 10.56 -24.78 5.70
N LYS A 349 11.63 -25.49 6.06
CA LYS A 349 11.62 -26.44 7.18
C LYS A 349 11.34 -25.73 8.50
N HIS A 350 12.05 -24.64 8.81
CA HIS A 350 11.79 -23.85 10.02
C HIS A 350 10.34 -23.36 10.08
N LEU A 351 9.80 -22.85 8.98
CA LEU A 351 8.39 -22.45 8.90
C LEU A 351 7.44 -23.62 9.19
N SER A 352 7.75 -24.82 8.68
CA SER A 352 6.93 -26.03 8.92
C SER A 352 6.92 -26.49 10.39
N GLU A 353 7.91 -26.05 11.16
CA GLU A 353 8.09 -26.28 12.60
C GLU A 353 7.54 -25.12 13.46
N ASP A 354 6.65 -24.29 12.88
CA ASP A 354 5.99 -23.13 13.50
C ASP A 354 6.98 -22.04 13.97
N LYS A 355 8.13 -21.92 13.30
CA LYS A 355 9.12 -20.86 13.54
C LYS A 355 8.83 -19.62 12.70
N VAL A 356 9.16 -18.46 13.24
CA VAL A 356 9.07 -17.19 12.52
C VAL A 356 10.41 -16.85 11.88
N VAL A 357 10.38 -16.58 10.58
CA VAL A 357 11.58 -16.33 9.77
C VAL A 357 11.55 -14.92 9.22
N GLY A 358 12.56 -14.11 9.59
CA GLY A 358 12.90 -12.89 8.85
C GLY A 358 13.54 -13.27 7.52
N TRP A 359 13.04 -12.74 6.42
CA TRP A 359 13.42 -13.10 5.07
C TRP A 359 13.94 -11.88 4.31
N PHE A 360 15.23 -11.88 4.01
CA PHE A 360 15.93 -10.87 3.24
C PHE A 360 16.59 -11.55 2.05
N SER A 361 15.98 -11.46 0.86
CA SER A 361 16.57 -12.04 -0.35
C SER A 361 16.13 -11.31 -1.62
N GLY A 362 17.09 -11.08 -2.52
CA GLY A 362 16.92 -10.40 -3.79
C GLY A 362 16.75 -8.89 -3.67
N PRO A 363 16.41 -8.24 -4.80
CA PRO A 363 16.18 -6.80 -4.84
C PRO A 363 14.95 -6.42 -3.99
N MET A 364 15.07 -5.33 -3.23
CA MET A 364 13.98 -4.82 -2.40
C MET A 364 12.75 -4.45 -3.24
N GLU A 365 11.57 -4.72 -2.70
CA GLU A 365 10.30 -4.33 -3.30
C GLU A 365 10.02 -2.82 -3.17
N PHE A 366 9.49 -2.21 -4.23
CA PHE A 366 9.05 -0.82 -4.28
C PHE A 366 7.56 -0.72 -3.98
N GLY A 367 7.22 0.09 -2.98
CA GLY A 367 5.86 0.30 -2.51
C GLY A 367 5.68 -0.04 -1.02
N PRO A 368 4.45 0.05 -0.49
CA PRO A 368 4.18 -0.04 0.95
C PRO A 368 3.98 -1.48 1.45
N ARG A 369 4.17 -2.50 0.60
CA ARG A 369 3.93 -3.91 0.92
C ARG A 369 5.24 -4.67 0.79
N ALA A 370 5.55 -5.55 1.74
CA ALA A 370 6.55 -6.57 1.51
C ALA A 370 5.97 -7.69 0.65
N LEU A 371 6.73 -8.06 -0.37
CA LEU A 371 6.36 -8.98 -1.44
C LEU A 371 7.36 -10.15 -1.50
N GLY A 372 7.96 -10.52 -0.37
CA GLY A 372 8.88 -11.67 -0.29
C GLY A 372 10.35 -11.35 -0.56
N ALA A 373 10.75 -10.08 -0.61
CA ALA A 373 12.16 -9.70 -0.59
C ALA A 373 12.61 -9.16 0.77
N ARG A 374 11.73 -8.42 1.48
CA ARG A 374 11.95 -7.94 2.86
C ARG A 374 10.72 -8.27 3.72
N SER A 375 10.61 -9.55 4.09
CA SER A 375 9.40 -10.10 4.69
C SER A 375 9.64 -10.75 6.05
N ILE A 376 8.62 -10.81 6.90
CA ILE A 376 8.55 -11.73 8.02
C ILE A 376 7.54 -12.80 7.66
N LEU A 377 7.97 -14.06 7.76
CA LEU A 377 7.24 -15.23 7.29
C LEU A 377 6.84 -16.13 8.46
N GLY A 378 5.74 -16.87 8.30
CA GLY A 378 5.32 -17.89 9.25
C GLY A 378 4.28 -18.84 8.69
N ASP A 379 3.90 -19.81 9.52
CA ASP A 379 2.97 -20.87 9.15
C ASP A 379 1.51 -20.40 9.21
N PRO A 380 0.77 -20.37 8.09
CA PRO A 380 -0.62 -19.93 8.07
C PRO A 380 -1.59 -20.90 8.76
N ARG A 381 -1.16 -22.14 9.02
CA ARG A 381 -1.93 -23.20 9.69
C ARG A 381 -1.94 -23.03 11.22
N SER A 382 -0.94 -22.32 11.74
CA SER A 382 -0.75 -22.13 13.18
C SER A 382 -1.86 -21.26 13.77
N ASP A 383 -2.45 -21.74 14.85
CA ASP A 383 -3.41 -20.98 15.67
C ASP A 383 -2.70 -19.90 16.52
N ASN A 384 -1.38 -20.01 16.71
CA ASN A 384 -0.58 -19.11 17.54
C ASN A 384 0.17 -18.05 16.73
N ALA A 385 0.42 -18.27 15.43
CA ALA A 385 1.22 -17.34 14.62
C ALA A 385 0.65 -15.92 14.62
N GLN A 386 -0.67 -15.75 14.60
CA GLN A 386 -1.29 -14.42 14.64
C GLN A 386 -0.95 -13.65 15.93
N SER A 387 -1.01 -14.30 17.09
CA SER A 387 -0.74 -13.67 18.39
C SER A 387 0.76 -13.44 18.60
N VAL A 388 1.60 -14.43 18.24
CA VAL A 388 3.06 -14.33 18.31
C VAL A 388 3.56 -13.19 17.43
N MET A 389 3.16 -13.12 16.16
CA MET A 389 3.64 -12.07 15.27
C MET A 389 3.10 -10.68 15.61
N ASN A 390 1.81 -10.54 15.95
CA ASN A 390 1.26 -9.21 16.24
C ASN A 390 1.78 -8.63 17.56
N LEU A 391 1.88 -9.44 18.62
CA LEU A 391 2.25 -8.97 19.96
C LEU A 391 3.76 -8.98 20.20
N LYS A 392 4.46 -10.03 19.73
CA LYS A 392 5.89 -10.22 20.03
C LYS A 392 6.82 -9.67 18.95
N ILE A 393 6.32 -9.45 17.74
CA ILE A 393 7.18 -9.05 16.62
C ILE A 393 6.80 -7.67 16.10
N LYS A 394 5.50 -7.40 15.93
CA LYS A 394 5.02 -6.16 15.32
C LYS A 394 4.66 -5.04 16.30
N PHE A 395 4.42 -5.36 17.57
CA PHE A 395 4.04 -4.39 18.60
C PHE A 395 2.90 -3.45 18.14
N ARG A 396 1.92 -3.99 17.39
CA ARG A 396 0.85 -3.23 16.73
C ARG A 396 -0.53 -3.71 17.14
N GLU A 397 -1.58 -3.03 16.66
CA GLU A 397 -2.95 -3.39 16.96
C GLU A 397 -3.27 -4.83 16.52
N SER A 398 -3.88 -5.58 17.42
CA SER A 398 -4.20 -7.00 17.26
C SER A 398 -5.19 -7.31 16.14
N PHE A 399 -6.01 -6.34 15.74
CA PHE A 399 -7.11 -6.56 14.79
C PHE A 399 -6.70 -6.74 13.33
N ARG A 400 -5.40 -6.68 13.03
CA ARG A 400 -4.87 -6.70 11.66
C ARG A 400 -4.44 -8.13 11.30
N PRO A 401 -5.15 -8.81 10.38
CA PRO A 401 -4.73 -10.12 9.91
C PRO A 401 -3.49 -9.99 9.03
N PHE A 402 -2.79 -11.09 8.85
CA PHE A 402 -1.65 -11.14 7.93
C PHE A 402 -2.09 -11.48 6.52
N ALA A 403 -1.24 -11.14 5.55
CA ALA A 403 -1.50 -11.42 4.15
C ALA A 403 -0.87 -12.77 3.76
N PRO A 404 -1.54 -13.61 2.95
CA PRO A 404 -0.93 -14.80 2.40
C PRO A 404 -0.07 -14.49 1.16
N SER A 405 1.09 -15.17 1.07
CA SER A 405 1.80 -15.40 -0.18
C SER A 405 1.56 -16.84 -0.63
N VAL A 406 1.07 -17.02 -1.86
CA VAL A 406 0.66 -18.31 -2.40
C VAL A 406 1.32 -18.58 -3.75
N LEU A 407 1.66 -19.83 -4.04
CA LEU A 407 2.08 -20.23 -5.38
C LEU A 407 0.98 -19.89 -6.39
N ARG A 408 1.36 -19.29 -7.52
CA ARG A 408 0.40 -18.83 -8.53
C ARG A 408 -0.51 -19.95 -9.03
N GLU A 409 0.02 -21.15 -9.20
CA GLU A 409 -0.70 -22.35 -9.62
C GLU A 409 -1.69 -22.89 -8.57
N ASP A 410 -1.55 -22.47 -7.30
CA ASP A 410 -2.39 -22.95 -6.20
C ASP A 410 -3.42 -21.91 -5.73
N VAL A 411 -3.39 -20.67 -6.22
CA VAL A 411 -4.25 -19.57 -5.71
C VAL A 411 -5.74 -19.94 -5.69
N GLY A 412 -6.24 -20.60 -6.74
CA GLY A 412 -7.63 -21.02 -6.86
C GLY A 412 -8.04 -22.18 -5.95
N GLN A 413 -7.07 -22.87 -5.32
CA GLN A 413 -7.34 -23.90 -4.31
C GLN A 413 -7.64 -23.29 -2.94
N TYR A 414 -7.15 -22.07 -2.67
CA TYR A 414 -7.29 -21.42 -1.36
C TYR A 414 -8.26 -20.25 -1.35
N PHE A 415 -8.42 -19.56 -2.48
CA PHE A 415 -9.21 -18.34 -2.58
C PHE A 415 -10.19 -18.39 -3.75
N ASP A 416 -11.26 -17.63 -3.65
CA ASP A 416 -12.19 -17.39 -4.76
C ASP A 416 -11.59 -16.35 -5.72
N HIS A 417 -10.45 -16.73 -6.31
CA HIS A 417 -9.62 -15.90 -7.17
C HIS A 417 -8.73 -16.81 -8.04
N ASN A 418 -8.51 -16.45 -9.30
CA ASN A 418 -7.72 -17.28 -10.23
C ASN A 418 -6.77 -16.49 -11.14
N SER A 419 -6.66 -15.17 -10.96
CA SER A 419 -5.72 -14.32 -11.70
C SER A 419 -4.45 -14.06 -10.90
N ASP A 420 -3.51 -13.32 -11.49
CA ASP A 420 -2.34 -12.82 -10.78
C ASP A 420 -2.72 -11.72 -9.78
N SER A 421 -2.08 -11.74 -8.61
CA SER A 421 -2.14 -10.67 -7.61
C SER A 421 -0.74 -10.51 -7.01
N HIS A 422 0.23 -10.07 -7.81
CA HIS A 422 1.64 -10.01 -7.39
C HIS A 422 1.93 -9.03 -6.24
N TYR A 423 1.01 -8.09 -5.97
CA TYR A 423 1.31 -6.88 -5.19
C TYR A 423 0.53 -6.74 -3.89
N MET A 424 -0.24 -7.77 -3.49
CA MET A 424 -1.17 -7.67 -2.34
C MET A 424 -2.16 -6.51 -2.46
N LEU A 425 -2.65 -6.24 -3.66
CA LEU A 425 -3.60 -5.15 -3.94
C LEU A 425 -5.03 -5.62 -4.22
N ILE A 426 -5.28 -6.92 -4.06
CA ILE A 426 -6.59 -7.56 -4.20
C ILE A 426 -6.91 -8.36 -2.93
N VAL A 427 -8.12 -8.17 -2.42
CA VAL A 427 -8.72 -9.03 -1.41
C VAL A 427 -9.69 -9.98 -2.09
N ALA A 428 -9.61 -11.26 -1.75
CA ALA A 428 -10.59 -12.25 -2.19
C ALA A 428 -11.08 -13.12 -1.02
N PRO A 429 -12.29 -13.68 -1.14
CA PRO A 429 -12.80 -14.62 -0.15
C PRO A 429 -11.96 -15.90 -0.11
N VAL A 430 -11.73 -16.45 1.08
CA VAL A 430 -11.15 -17.81 1.24
C VAL A 430 -12.15 -18.84 0.69
N LYS A 431 -11.70 -19.94 0.08
CA LYS A 431 -12.59 -20.99 -0.44
C LYS A 431 -13.50 -21.56 0.66
N LYS A 432 -14.78 -21.81 0.34
CA LYS A 432 -15.81 -22.18 1.33
C LYS A 432 -15.47 -23.46 2.08
N GLU A 433 -14.90 -24.43 1.37
CA GLU A 433 -14.43 -25.72 1.88
C GLU A 433 -13.30 -25.61 2.91
N LEU A 434 -12.58 -24.49 2.95
CA LEU A 434 -11.56 -24.23 3.96
C LEU A 434 -12.10 -23.47 5.17
N ARG A 435 -13.30 -22.89 5.08
CA ARG A 435 -13.89 -22.06 6.13
C ARG A 435 -14.49 -22.91 7.25
N ARG A 436 -14.51 -22.34 8.44
CA ARG A 436 -15.25 -22.83 9.60
C ARG A 436 -16.34 -21.83 9.97
N GLU A 437 -17.58 -22.29 10.03
CA GLU A 437 -18.66 -21.46 10.55
C GLU A 437 -18.47 -21.19 12.04
N MET A 438 -18.86 -20.00 12.48
CA MET A 438 -18.84 -19.64 13.89
C MET A 438 -20.01 -20.30 14.63
N SER A 439 -19.79 -20.73 15.87
CA SER A 439 -20.89 -21.10 16.76
C SER A 439 -21.74 -19.88 17.15
N ALA A 440 -22.95 -20.12 17.66
CA ALA A 440 -23.84 -19.05 18.14
C ALA A 440 -23.23 -18.22 19.27
N ASP A 441 -22.33 -18.80 20.08
CA ASP A 441 -21.64 -18.07 21.15
C ASP A 441 -20.45 -17.28 20.62
N GLU A 442 -19.71 -17.83 19.66
CA GLU A 442 -18.63 -17.10 19.01
C GLU A 442 -19.17 -15.87 18.26
N GLN A 443 -20.36 -15.95 17.66
CA GLN A 443 -21.00 -14.83 16.97
C GLN A 443 -21.33 -13.64 17.91
N LYS A 444 -21.49 -13.90 19.20
CA LYS A 444 -21.73 -12.87 20.23
C LYS A 444 -20.47 -12.17 20.71
N LEU A 445 -19.28 -12.71 20.41
CA LEU A 445 -18.00 -12.10 20.80
C LEU A 445 -17.86 -10.72 20.18
N PHE A 446 -17.14 -9.83 20.87
CA PHE A 446 -17.04 -8.42 20.48
C PHE A 446 -15.60 -7.98 20.24
N GLY A 447 -15.39 -7.14 19.21
CA GLY A 447 -14.11 -6.50 18.92
C GLY A 447 -12.95 -7.48 18.84
N ILE A 448 -11.95 -7.30 19.71
CA ILE A 448 -10.72 -8.11 19.74
C ILE A 448 -10.99 -9.60 20.01
N GLU A 449 -12.08 -9.94 20.71
CA GLU A 449 -12.39 -11.33 21.02
C GLU A 449 -12.76 -12.12 19.77
N LYS A 450 -13.34 -11.45 18.75
CA LYS A 450 -13.64 -12.07 17.44
C LYS A 450 -12.39 -12.52 16.69
N LEU A 451 -11.21 -11.94 16.98
CA LEU A 451 -9.94 -12.33 16.36
C LEU A 451 -9.47 -13.71 16.77
N ASN A 452 -9.75 -14.09 18.02
CA ASN A 452 -9.30 -15.35 18.58
C ASN A 452 -10.14 -16.53 18.06
N VAL A 453 -11.15 -16.25 17.23
CA VAL A 453 -12.01 -17.25 16.61
C VAL A 453 -11.40 -17.72 15.30
N LYS A 454 -10.95 -18.98 15.28
CA LYS A 454 -10.47 -19.65 14.07
C LYS A 454 -11.55 -19.67 12.98
N ARG A 455 -11.26 -19.08 11.82
CA ARG A 455 -12.21 -18.94 10.70
C ARG A 455 -12.04 -19.95 9.58
N SER A 456 -10.93 -20.67 9.57
CA SER A 456 -10.61 -21.60 8.50
C SER A 456 -9.52 -22.57 8.95
N THR A 457 -9.13 -23.48 8.05
CA THR A 457 -7.90 -24.28 8.16
C THR A 457 -6.62 -23.44 8.07
N LEU A 458 -6.72 -22.18 7.64
CA LEU A 458 -5.64 -21.20 7.51
C LEU A 458 -5.93 -19.95 8.38
N PRO A 459 -6.05 -20.12 9.71
CA PRO A 459 -6.54 -19.09 10.62
C PRO A 459 -5.75 -17.78 10.55
N SER A 460 -4.41 -17.85 10.48
CA SER A 460 -3.55 -16.68 10.61
C SER A 460 -3.59 -15.71 9.42
N ILE A 461 -4.15 -16.15 8.28
CA ILE A 461 -4.33 -15.33 7.07
C ILE A 461 -5.80 -15.08 6.73
N THR A 462 -6.74 -15.63 7.51
CA THR A 462 -8.18 -15.48 7.25
C THR A 462 -8.74 -14.36 8.11
N HIS A 463 -9.27 -13.33 7.46
CA HIS A 463 -9.92 -12.20 8.10
C HIS A 463 -11.27 -12.62 8.73
N VAL A 464 -11.79 -11.80 9.65
CA VAL A 464 -13.06 -12.06 10.35
C VAL A 464 -14.27 -12.17 9.41
N ASP A 465 -14.17 -11.58 8.21
CA ASP A 465 -15.15 -11.65 7.12
C ASP A 465 -14.88 -12.78 6.11
N TYR A 466 -13.99 -13.72 6.46
CA TYR A 466 -13.56 -14.85 5.64
C TYR A 466 -12.83 -14.46 4.34
N SER A 467 -12.20 -13.29 4.30
CA SER A 467 -11.36 -12.84 3.19
C SER A 467 -9.87 -12.93 3.49
N ALA A 468 -9.05 -12.74 2.47
CA ALA A 468 -7.60 -12.57 2.61
C ALA A 468 -7.06 -11.66 1.50
N ARG A 469 -5.96 -10.94 1.80
CA ARG A 469 -5.28 -10.06 0.83
C ARG A 469 -4.09 -10.77 0.19
N ILE A 470 -4.21 -11.17 -1.07
CA ILE A 470 -3.40 -12.24 -1.63
C ILE A 470 -2.17 -11.70 -2.38
N GLN A 471 -1.02 -12.35 -2.18
CA GLN A 471 0.13 -12.27 -3.08
C GLN A 471 0.27 -13.58 -3.88
N THR A 472 0.26 -13.53 -5.21
CA THR A 472 0.68 -14.67 -6.05
C THR A 472 2.17 -14.61 -6.34
N VAL A 473 2.86 -15.74 -6.16
CA VAL A 473 4.31 -15.90 -6.34
C VAL A 473 4.56 -16.84 -7.51
N THR A 474 5.46 -16.44 -8.41
CA THR A 474 5.91 -17.25 -9.55
C THR A 474 7.42 -17.44 -9.51
N GLN A 475 7.91 -18.49 -10.15
CA GLN A 475 9.33 -18.78 -10.22
C GLN A 475 10.12 -17.69 -10.95
N GLU A 476 9.52 -17.07 -11.97
CA GLU A 476 10.17 -16.04 -12.79
C GLU A 476 10.41 -14.74 -12.03
N ASN A 477 9.50 -14.40 -11.10
CA ASN A 477 9.55 -13.13 -10.39
C ASN A 477 10.51 -13.18 -9.19
N HIS A 478 10.51 -14.27 -8.42
CA HIS A 478 11.40 -14.44 -7.26
C HIS A 478 11.71 -15.93 -7.01
N PRO A 479 12.77 -16.49 -7.63
CA PRO A 479 13.05 -17.92 -7.60
C PRO A 479 13.24 -18.51 -6.19
N ALA A 480 13.95 -17.81 -5.30
CA ALA A 480 14.21 -18.29 -3.95
C ALA A 480 12.95 -18.26 -3.08
N TYR A 481 12.14 -17.20 -3.20
CA TYR A 481 10.88 -17.13 -2.47
C TYR A 481 9.85 -18.15 -2.99
N TYR A 482 9.80 -18.39 -4.30
CA TYR A 482 9.01 -19.46 -4.88
C TYR A 482 9.47 -20.84 -4.38
N GLU A 483 10.78 -21.11 -4.35
CA GLU A 483 11.31 -22.39 -3.85
C GLU A 483 11.01 -22.60 -2.36
N LEU A 484 11.07 -21.54 -1.53
CA LEU A 484 10.66 -21.61 -0.13
C LEU A 484 9.21 -22.07 0.02
N ILE A 485 8.27 -21.44 -0.70
CA ILE A 485 6.83 -21.79 -0.60
C ILE A 485 6.58 -23.19 -1.19
N LYS A 486 7.27 -23.54 -2.29
CA LYS A 486 7.19 -24.86 -2.90
C LYS A 486 7.71 -25.95 -2.00
N GLU A 487 8.83 -25.75 -1.31
CA GLU A 487 9.34 -26.71 -0.34
C GLU A 487 8.42 -26.80 0.87
N PHE A 488 7.91 -25.67 1.36
CA PHE A 488 6.91 -25.65 2.43
C PHE A 488 5.67 -26.47 2.05
N LYS A 489 5.21 -26.37 0.79
CA LYS A 489 4.13 -27.22 0.26
C LYS A 489 4.47 -28.70 0.30
N LYS A 490 5.69 -29.11 -0.08
CA LYS A 490 6.10 -30.53 0.00
C LYS A 490 6.06 -31.05 1.44
N LEU A 491 6.48 -30.22 2.40
CA LEU A 491 6.53 -30.59 3.82
C LEU A 491 5.15 -30.63 4.47
N THR A 492 4.24 -29.75 4.06
CA THR A 492 2.99 -29.47 4.80
C THR A 492 1.71 -29.81 4.05
N GLY A 493 1.78 -29.93 2.72
CA GLY A 493 0.63 -29.97 1.82
C GLY A 493 0.08 -28.60 1.42
N TYR A 494 0.63 -27.48 1.94
CA TYR A 494 0.09 -26.14 1.72
C TYR A 494 1.02 -25.25 0.90
N GLY A 495 0.57 -24.79 -0.27
CA GLY A 495 1.29 -23.87 -1.16
C GLY A 495 1.18 -22.39 -0.77
N VAL A 496 1.03 -22.09 0.52
CA VAL A 496 0.77 -20.76 1.05
C VAL A 496 1.52 -20.53 2.35
N VAL A 497 2.07 -19.33 2.54
CA VAL A 497 2.75 -18.88 3.77
C VAL A 497 2.20 -17.53 4.24
N ILE A 498 2.37 -17.21 5.52
CA ILE A 498 2.16 -15.85 6.02
C ILE A 498 3.26 -14.95 5.44
N ASN A 499 2.88 -13.75 5.00
CA ASN A 499 3.81 -12.68 4.66
C ASN A 499 3.36 -11.35 5.28
N THR A 500 4.28 -10.71 5.98
CA THR A 500 4.13 -9.35 6.49
C THR A 500 5.41 -8.57 6.28
N SER A 501 5.33 -7.23 6.39
CA SER A 501 6.50 -6.36 6.22
C SER A 501 7.65 -6.76 7.14
N PHE A 502 8.90 -6.52 6.76
CA PHE A 502 10.03 -6.68 7.67
C PHE A 502 10.40 -5.33 8.28
N ASN A 503 9.81 -5.06 9.44
CA ASN A 503 9.96 -3.83 10.23
C ASN A 503 9.27 -3.99 11.61
N VAL A 504 9.41 -3.00 12.47
CA VAL A 504 8.57 -2.83 13.67
C VAL A 504 7.65 -1.61 13.52
N ARG A 505 6.71 -1.40 14.45
CA ARG A 505 5.81 -0.24 14.43
C ARG A 505 6.64 1.05 14.44
N GLY A 506 6.36 1.98 13.51
CA GLY A 506 7.04 3.27 13.41
C GLY A 506 8.22 3.31 12.44
N GLU A 507 8.73 2.15 12.00
CA GLU A 507 9.87 2.07 11.08
C GLU A 507 9.45 1.70 9.64
N PRO A 508 10.15 2.19 8.61
CA PRO A 508 10.05 1.67 7.24
C PRO A 508 10.44 0.19 7.13
N ILE A 509 10.14 -0.44 5.99
CA ILE A 509 10.65 -1.78 5.67
C ILE A 509 12.19 -1.73 5.63
N VAL A 510 12.86 -2.70 6.25
CA VAL A 510 14.33 -2.78 6.28
C VAL A 510 14.89 -2.82 4.86
N CYS A 511 15.92 -2.02 4.60
CA CYS A 511 16.58 -1.89 3.31
C CYS A 511 17.92 -2.64 3.33
N THR A 512 18.73 -2.45 4.38
CA THR A 512 20.11 -2.97 4.47
C THR A 512 20.23 -4.23 5.33
N PRO A 513 21.29 -5.06 5.18
CA PRO A 513 21.55 -6.19 6.08
C PRO A 513 21.67 -5.78 7.55
N ALA A 514 22.23 -4.59 7.82
CA ALA A 514 22.37 -4.07 9.17
C ALA A 514 21.02 -3.72 9.81
N GLU A 515 20.11 -3.12 9.04
CA GLU A 515 18.74 -2.84 9.48
C GLU A 515 17.96 -4.14 9.71
N ALA A 516 18.11 -5.13 8.82
CA ALA A 516 17.49 -6.44 8.96
C ALA A 516 17.97 -7.18 10.22
N TYR A 517 19.28 -7.19 10.48
CA TYR A 517 19.86 -7.75 11.70
C TYR A 517 19.39 -7.00 12.95
N THR A 518 19.36 -5.66 12.91
CA THR A 518 18.87 -4.83 14.03
C THR A 518 17.42 -5.15 14.36
N CYS A 519 16.54 -5.18 13.35
CA CYS A 519 15.14 -5.56 13.54
C CYS A 519 15.01 -7.01 14.02
N PHE A 520 15.85 -7.93 13.53
CA PHE A 520 15.91 -9.30 14.01
C PHE A 520 16.29 -9.38 15.49
N MET A 521 17.30 -8.62 15.91
CA MET A 521 17.74 -8.58 17.30
C MET A 521 16.70 -7.98 18.25
N ARG A 522 15.97 -6.96 17.80
CA ARG A 522 14.89 -6.28 18.57
C ARG A 522 13.56 -7.01 18.62
N THR A 523 13.38 -8.08 17.85
CA THR A 523 12.11 -8.81 17.77
C THR A 523 12.27 -10.27 18.18
N HIS A 524 11.12 -10.93 18.38
CA HIS A 524 11.03 -12.34 18.73
C HIS A 524 10.97 -13.27 17.50
N MET A 525 11.67 -12.95 16.42
CA MET A 525 11.87 -13.88 15.30
C MET A 525 12.86 -14.98 15.69
N ASP A 526 12.64 -16.21 15.22
CA ASP A 526 13.50 -17.36 15.52
C ASP A 526 14.73 -17.40 14.62
N TYR A 527 14.54 -17.08 13.33
CA TYR A 527 15.60 -17.13 12.32
C TYR A 527 15.59 -15.88 11.44
N LEU A 528 16.76 -15.51 10.94
CA LEU A 528 16.93 -14.50 9.90
C LEU A 528 17.69 -15.10 8.73
N VAL A 529 17.10 -15.04 7.53
CA VAL A 529 17.75 -15.36 6.27
C VAL A 529 18.26 -14.07 5.64
N LEU A 530 19.56 -14.00 5.37
CA LEU A 530 20.21 -12.98 4.56
C LEU A 530 20.82 -13.66 3.34
N GLU A 531 20.10 -13.68 2.22
CA GLU A 531 20.46 -14.47 1.02
C GLU A 531 20.74 -15.95 1.35
N ASN A 532 21.99 -16.41 1.22
CA ASN A 532 22.41 -17.79 1.49
C ASN A 532 22.92 -18.00 2.92
N PHE A 533 22.72 -17.04 3.82
CA PHE A 533 23.10 -17.14 5.24
C PHE A 533 21.86 -17.24 6.12
N ILE A 534 21.87 -18.14 7.09
CA ILE A 534 20.83 -18.24 8.12
C ILE A 534 21.44 -17.99 9.49
N LEU A 535 20.83 -17.06 10.22
CA LEU A 535 21.17 -16.69 11.59
C LEU A 535 20.11 -17.29 12.51
N ASP A 536 20.56 -18.07 13.50
CA ASP A 536 19.72 -18.61 14.56
C ASP A 536 19.76 -17.66 15.75
N LYS A 537 18.57 -17.22 16.21
CA LYS A 537 18.42 -16.27 17.31
C LYS A 537 19.09 -16.76 18.61
N THR A 538 19.08 -18.05 18.86
CA THR A 538 19.52 -18.67 20.12
C THR A 538 21.03 -18.61 20.36
N VAL A 539 21.81 -18.44 19.29
CA VAL A 539 23.28 -18.35 19.36
C VAL A 539 23.79 -16.93 19.11
N GLN A 540 22.90 -15.96 18.88
CA GLN A 540 23.31 -14.57 18.67
C GLN A 540 23.83 -13.94 19.97
N PRO A 541 24.86 -13.09 19.89
CA PRO A 541 25.30 -12.30 21.04
C PRO A 541 24.21 -11.32 21.47
N GLU A 542 24.19 -10.95 22.75
CA GLU A 542 23.34 -9.86 23.23
C GLU A 542 23.68 -8.55 22.51
N MET A 543 22.64 -7.80 22.14
CA MET A 543 22.80 -6.52 21.46
C MET A 543 23.37 -5.50 22.43
N LYS A 544 24.52 -4.90 22.08
CA LYS A 544 25.11 -3.78 22.83
C LYS A 544 24.44 -2.48 22.39
N ASP A 545 24.27 -1.55 23.33
CA ASP A 545 23.73 -0.21 23.08
C ASP A 545 22.31 -0.18 22.47
N ASP A 546 21.44 -1.09 22.92
CA ASP A 546 20.03 -1.03 22.50
C ASP A 546 19.33 0.18 23.13
N VAL A 547 19.09 1.19 22.30
CA VAL A 547 18.22 2.32 22.65
C VAL A 547 16.77 1.84 22.76
N ASP A 548 16.00 2.47 23.66
CA ASP A 548 14.56 2.23 23.80
C ASP A 548 13.82 2.79 22.58
N TRP A 549 13.94 2.09 21.45
CA TRP A 549 13.43 2.49 20.13
C TRP A 549 11.91 2.72 20.14
N GLN A 550 11.19 2.08 21.07
CA GLN A 550 9.76 2.28 21.27
C GLN A 550 9.41 3.72 21.73
N LYS A 551 10.39 4.47 22.25
CA LYS A 551 10.26 5.89 22.62
C LYS A 551 10.77 6.85 21.55
N GLU A 552 11.53 6.38 20.56
CA GLU A 552 12.14 7.23 19.53
C GLU A 552 11.19 7.54 18.37
N PHE A 553 10.24 6.64 18.09
CA PHE A 553 9.29 6.81 16.99
C PHE A 553 7.89 7.20 17.50
N GLU A 554 7.33 8.27 16.91
CA GLU A 554 5.93 8.63 17.15
C GLU A 554 5.00 7.49 16.70
N LEU A 555 4.06 7.12 17.56
CA LEU A 555 3.06 6.09 17.26
C LEU A 555 2.07 6.61 16.19
N ASP A 556 2.02 5.94 15.04
CA ASP A 556 1.03 6.18 13.96
C ASP A 556 -0.39 5.78 14.35
#